data_AF-A0A9J6GIR7-F1
#
_entry.id   AF-A0A9J6GIR7-F1
#
_cell.length_a   1.000
_cell.length_b   1.000
_cell.length_c   1.000
_cell.angle_alpha   90.00
_cell.angle_beta   90.00
_cell.angle_gamma   90.00
#
_symmetry.space_group_name_H-M   'P 1'
#
loop_
_entity.id
_entity.type
_entity.pdbx_description
1 polymer ?
#
loop_
_entity_poly.entity_id
_entity_poly.type
_entity_poly.pdbx_seq_one_letter_code
_entity_poly.pdbx_strand_id
1 'polypeptide(L)'
;MAAASSDEDGDNHRLPRVAAAEKTDSRWVYMFLNGDEYFEPLRTLVNQRHYRSLESLLEKLTERIRPSFGAIRSLYTPRQGHRVSSIEDLRGNERYVAAGYEKFRQLPHG
;
A
#
# COMPACT_ATOMS: atom_id res chain seq x y z
N MET A 1 -42.52 -1.45 57.64
CA MET A 1 -43.23 -0.19 57.35
C MET A 1 -42.19 0.76 56.79
N ALA A 2 -42.28 1.13 55.50
CA ALA A 2 -41.20 1.71 54.67
C ALA A 2 -39.97 0.75 54.49
N ALA A 3 -39.22 0.65 53.38
CA ALA A 3 -38.96 1.49 52.18
C ALA A 3 -37.96 2.65 52.43
N ALA A 4 -37.00 2.99 51.55
CA ALA A 4 -36.47 2.43 50.28
C ALA A 4 -34.94 2.74 50.22
N SER A 5 -34.10 2.47 49.21
CA SER A 5 -34.20 2.03 47.79
C SER A 5 -33.16 0.89 47.55
N SER A 6 -32.52 0.54 46.40
CA SER A 6 -32.21 1.13 45.06
C SER A 6 -31.25 2.35 45.08
N ASP A 7 -30.33 2.61 44.15
CA ASP A 7 -29.81 1.92 42.93
C ASP A 7 -28.28 2.16 42.85
N GLU A 8 -27.54 1.41 42.03
CA GLU A 8 -26.57 2.00 41.05
C GLU A 8 -26.04 0.93 40.07
N ASP A 9 -26.16 1.20 38.76
CA ASP A 9 -25.86 0.25 37.70
C ASP A 9 -24.39 0.33 37.28
N GLY A 10 -23.59 -0.65 37.71
CA GLY A 10 -22.13 -0.67 37.54
C GLY A 10 -21.66 -1.05 36.13
N ASP A 11 -21.90 -0.18 35.14
CA ASP A 11 -21.57 -0.37 33.72
C ASP A 11 -20.13 -0.86 33.48
N ASN A 12 -19.97 -2.14 33.15
CA ASN A 12 -18.68 -2.71 32.77
C ASN A 12 -18.42 -2.55 31.26
N HIS A 13 -18.49 -1.32 30.75
CA HIS A 13 -17.87 -0.94 29.47
C HIS A 13 -16.34 -0.99 29.56
N ARG A 14 -15.78 -2.18 29.81
CA ARG A 14 -14.39 -2.46 29.45
C ARG A 14 -14.29 -2.52 27.92
N LEU A 15 -13.99 -1.34 27.38
CA LEU A 15 -13.67 -1.04 25.98
C LEU A 15 -13.01 -2.23 25.26
N PRO A 16 -13.38 -2.52 23.99
CA PRO A 16 -12.80 -3.62 23.24
C PRO A 16 -11.28 -3.47 23.25
N ARG A 17 -10.60 -4.46 23.87
CA ARG A 17 -9.15 -4.46 24.09
C ARG A 17 -8.45 -4.06 22.80
N VAL A 18 -7.83 -2.87 22.81
CA VAL A 18 -7.26 -2.16 21.65
C VAL A 18 -6.79 -3.15 20.59
N ALA A 19 -7.52 -3.17 19.46
CA ALA A 19 -7.35 -4.18 18.41
C ALA A 19 -5.86 -4.30 18.09
N ALA A 20 -5.31 -5.50 18.26
CA ALA A 20 -3.90 -5.67 18.55
C ALA A 20 -3.03 -4.90 17.55
N ALA A 21 -1.93 -4.34 18.03
CA ALA A 21 -0.89 -3.78 17.18
C ALA A 21 -0.17 -4.94 16.47
N GLU A 22 -0.87 -5.60 15.55
CA GLU A 22 -0.33 -6.55 14.59
C GLU A 22 0.92 -5.94 13.98
N LYS A 23 1.96 -6.75 13.82
CA LYS A 23 3.23 -6.34 13.21
C LYS A 23 3.01 -6.06 11.72
N THR A 24 2.43 -4.91 11.42
CA THR A 24 2.24 -4.46 10.05
C THR A 24 3.57 -3.99 9.51
N ASP A 25 4.32 -4.95 8.97
CA ASP A 25 5.61 -4.74 8.38
C ASP A 25 5.49 -3.69 7.26
N SER A 26 6.06 -2.52 7.53
CA SER A 26 5.78 -1.28 6.80
C SER A 26 6.97 -0.96 5.90
N ARG A 27 6.80 -1.24 4.62
CA ARG A 27 7.90 -1.36 3.64
C ARG A 27 7.92 -0.11 2.77
N TRP A 28 8.95 0.73 2.91
CA TRP A 28 9.19 1.80 1.95
C TRP A 28 9.71 1.20 0.64
N VAL A 29 9.20 1.62 -0.52
CA VAL A 29 9.64 1.17 -1.84
C VAL A 29 9.73 2.36 -2.80
N TYR A 30 10.50 2.22 -3.88
CA TYR A 30 10.69 3.27 -4.88
C TYR A 30 9.97 2.91 -6.19
N MET A 31 8.98 3.72 -6.58
CA MET A 31 8.18 3.51 -7.80
C MET A 31 8.68 4.44 -8.92
N PHE A 32 9.13 3.86 -10.02
CA PHE A 32 9.46 4.54 -11.28
C PHE A 32 8.33 4.38 -12.30
N LEU A 33 8.34 5.15 -13.38
CA LEU A 33 7.40 5.01 -14.50
C LEU A 33 8.02 4.26 -15.69
N ASN A 34 7.19 3.49 -16.39
CA ASN A 34 7.62 2.66 -17.50
C ASN A 34 8.00 3.45 -18.76
N GLY A 35 9.30 3.62 -18.97
CA GLY A 35 9.83 4.34 -20.12
C GLY A 35 9.62 5.86 -20.04
N ASP A 36 9.66 6.39 -18.82
CA ASP A 36 9.93 7.79 -18.52
C ASP A 36 11.28 7.86 -17.80
N GLU A 37 12.27 8.51 -18.42
CA GLU A 37 13.65 8.64 -17.94
C GLU A 37 13.87 9.89 -17.07
N TYR A 38 12.89 10.80 -17.01
CA TYR A 38 12.95 12.07 -16.28
C TYR A 38 12.16 12.03 -14.96
N PHE A 39 11.31 11.02 -14.77
CA PHE A 39 10.49 10.86 -13.58
C PHE A 39 11.31 10.50 -12.32
N GLU A 40 11.32 11.39 -11.33
CA GLU A 40 11.89 11.11 -10.00
C GLU A 40 11.10 10.01 -9.27
N PRO A 41 11.77 8.99 -8.66
CA PRO A 41 11.08 7.84 -8.09
C PRO A 41 10.20 8.16 -6.89
N LEU A 42 8.89 7.90 -7.01
CA LEU A 42 7.92 8.09 -5.93
C LEU A 42 8.16 7.06 -4.81
N ARG A 43 8.74 7.53 -3.70
CA ARG A 43 8.88 6.74 -2.48
C ARG A 43 7.52 6.50 -1.83
N THR A 44 7.07 5.24 -1.82
CA THR A 44 5.75 4.81 -1.34
C THR A 44 5.89 3.90 -0.12
N LEU A 45 5.03 4.07 0.90
CA LEU A 45 4.96 3.19 2.07
C LEU A 45 3.90 2.10 1.85
N VAL A 46 4.32 0.85 1.70
CA VAL A 46 3.45 -0.31 1.51
C VAL A 46 3.23 -1.03 2.84
N ASN A 47 1.97 -1.31 3.17
CA ASN A 47 1.54 -1.98 4.40
C ASN A 47 0.11 -2.53 4.17
N GLN A 48 -0.19 -3.74 4.67
CA GLN A 48 -1.50 -4.40 4.55
C GLN A 48 -2.69 -3.61 5.14
N ARG A 49 -2.46 -2.64 6.03
CA ARG A 49 -3.48 -1.69 6.53
C ARG A 49 -3.80 -0.57 5.53
N HIS A 50 -2.86 -0.20 4.66
CA HIS A 50 -3.05 0.85 3.66
C HIS A 50 -3.47 0.30 2.30
N TYR A 51 -2.98 -0.88 1.92
CA TYR A 51 -3.33 -1.56 0.68
C TYR A 51 -3.70 -3.01 0.99
N ARG A 52 -4.94 -3.41 0.71
CA ARG A 52 -5.44 -4.78 0.94
C ARG A 52 -5.09 -5.74 -0.20
N SER A 53 -4.89 -5.21 -1.41
CA SER A 53 -4.48 -5.94 -2.61
C SER A 53 -3.42 -5.14 -3.37
N LEU A 54 -2.82 -5.74 -4.39
CA LEU A 54 -1.96 -5.02 -5.32
C LEU A 54 -2.76 -3.94 -6.07
N GLU A 55 -4.01 -4.21 -6.45
CA GLU A 55 -4.86 -3.29 -7.22
C GLU A 55 -5.05 -1.95 -6.52
N SER A 56 -5.37 -1.95 -5.21
CA SER A 56 -5.51 -0.70 -4.44
C SER A 56 -4.21 0.11 -4.37
N LEU A 57 -3.04 -0.53 -4.53
CA LEU A 57 -1.75 0.17 -4.66
C LEU A 57 -1.59 0.74 -6.09
N LEU A 58 -1.92 -0.02 -7.14
CA LEU A 58 -1.88 0.46 -8.53
C LEU A 58 -2.81 1.67 -8.75
N GLU A 59 -4.00 1.64 -8.19
CA GLU A 59 -4.95 2.75 -8.17
C GLU A 59 -4.37 3.96 -7.44
N LYS A 60 -3.81 3.78 -6.23
CA LYS A 60 -3.27 4.91 -5.46
C LYS A 60 -2.02 5.53 -6.08
N LEU A 61 -1.22 4.74 -6.79
CA LEU A 61 -0.12 5.24 -7.61
C LEU A 61 -0.65 6.00 -8.83
N THR A 62 -1.73 5.53 -9.46
CA THR A 62 -2.37 6.23 -10.58
C THR A 62 -2.89 7.61 -10.15
N GLU A 63 -3.59 7.70 -9.02
CA GLU A 63 -4.07 8.98 -8.46
C GLU A 63 -2.95 9.98 -8.17
N ARG A 64 -1.82 9.48 -7.63
CA ARG A 64 -0.68 10.29 -7.16
C ARG A 64 0.27 10.70 -8.25
N ILE A 65 0.59 9.80 -9.18
CA ILE A 65 1.58 10.03 -10.24
C ILE A 65 0.92 10.60 -11.50
N ARG A 66 -0.31 10.16 -11.83
CA ARG A 66 -1.06 10.53 -13.04
C ARG A 66 -0.19 10.46 -14.33
N PRO A 67 0.44 9.32 -14.61
CA PRO A 67 1.38 9.21 -15.71
C PRO A 67 0.70 9.42 -17.08
N SER A 68 1.46 9.91 -18.06
CA SER A 68 0.96 10.25 -19.40
C SER A 68 0.36 9.05 -20.17
N PHE A 69 0.66 7.82 -19.77
CA PHE A 69 0.05 6.59 -20.30
C PHE A 69 -1.31 6.23 -19.65
N GLY A 70 -1.79 7.01 -18.69
CA GLY A 70 -3.08 6.83 -18.03
C GLY A 70 -3.00 5.99 -16.74
N ALA A 71 -3.72 4.87 -16.71
CA ALA A 71 -3.84 4.06 -15.50
C ALA A 71 -2.72 3.02 -15.36
N ILE A 72 -2.12 2.92 -14.18
CA ILE A 72 -1.15 1.87 -13.85
C ILE A 72 -1.92 0.54 -13.66
N ARG A 73 -1.41 -0.54 -14.27
CA ARG A 73 -2.03 -1.88 -14.32
C ARG A 73 -1.08 -3.01 -13.95
N SER A 74 0.22 -2.75 -13.84
CA SER A 74 1.23 -3.69 -13.34
C SER A 74 2.39 -2.95 -12.68
N LEU A 75 3.02 -3.60 -11.69
CA LEU A 75 4.38 -3.30 -11.27
C LEU A 75 5.33 -4.39 -11.81
N TYR A 76 6.54 -3.98 -12.19
CA TYR A 76 7.61 -4.87 -12.66
C TYR A 76 8.90 -4.63 -11.89
N THR A 77 9.72 -5.67 -11.71
CA THR A 77 11.11 -5.49 -11.22
C THR A 77 11.96 -4.87 -12.34
N PRO A 78 12.77 -3.82 -12.09
CA PRO A 78 13.49 -3.10 -13.15
C PRO A 78 14.55 -3.96 -13.86
N ARG A 79 15.20 -4.89 -13.13
CA ARG A 79 16.34 -5.67 -13.64
C ARG A 79 15.97 -6.90 -14.46
N GLN A 80 14.74 -7.41 -14.32
CA GLN A 80 14.28 -8.66 -14.95
C GLN A 80 12.93 -8.53 -15.67
N GLY A 81 12.22 -7.41 -15.54
CA GLY A 81 10.87 -7.26 -16.08
C GLY A 81 9.83 -8.22 -15.47
N HIS A 82 10.14 -8.90 -14.36
CA HIS A 82 9.22 -9.81 -13.70
C HIS A 82 8.05 -9.03 -13.09
N ARG A 83 6.82 -9.46 -13.39
CA ARG A 83 5.60 -8.86 -12.87
C ARG A 83 5.46 -9.17 -11.38
N VAL A 84 5.16 -8.15 -10.58
CA VAL A 84 4.77 -8.30 -9.18
C VAL A 84 3.33 -8.82 -9.15
N SER A 85 3.07 -9.88 -8.37
CA SER A 85 1.72 -10.47 -8.23
C SER A 85 0.99 -9.95 -7.00
N SER A 86 1.70 -9.84 -5.86
CA SER A 86 1.14 -9.44 -4.57
C SER A 86 1.93 -8.30 -3.92
N ILE A 87 1.29 -7.61 -2.97
CA ILE A 87 1.97 -6.60 -2.12
C ILE A 87 3.05 -7.22 -1.21
N GLU A 88 3.03 -8.53 -1.00
CA GLU A 88 3.98 -9.29 -0.17
C GLU A 88 5.31 -9.57 -0.89
N ASP A 89 5.30 -9.57 -2.23
CA ASP A 89 6.51 -9.65 -3.06
C ASP A 89 7.37 -8.37 -2.93
N LEU A 90 6.75 -7.24 -2.54
CA LEU A 90 7.39 -5.93 -2.48
C LEU A 90 8.40 -5.85 -1.31
N ARG A 91 9.69 -5.88 -1.65
CA ARG A 91 10.79 -5.76 -0.69
C ARG A 91 11.07 -4.31 -0.29
N GLY A 92 11.47 -4.11 0.96
CA GLY A 92 11.74 -2.78 1.52
C GLY A 92 13.03 -2.20 0.95
N ASN A 93 13.02 -0.89 0.69
CA ASN A 93 14.03 -0.10 0.00
C ASN A 93 14.33 -0.52 -1.45
N GLU A 94 13.51 -1.42 -2.03
CA GLU A 94 13.68 -1.94 -3.39
C GLU A 94 12.96 -1.07 -4.45
N ARG A 95 13.39 -1.21 -5.71
CA ARG A 95 12.89 -0.46 -6.88
C ARG A 95 11.86 -1.25 -7.68
N TYR A 96 10.81 -0.58 -8.15
CA TYR A 96 9.77 -1.15 -9.01
C TYR A 96 9.37 -0.16 -10.11
N VAL A 97 8.97 -0.69 -11.27
CA VAL A 97 8.53 0.09 -12.43
C VAL A 97 7.03 -0.09 -12.63
N ALA A 98 6.28 1.00 -12.59
CA ALA A 98 4.85 1.03 -12.83
C ALA A 98 4.54 1.25 -14.31
N ALA A 99 3.70 0.39 -14.89
CA ALA A 99 3.22 0.49 -16.27
C ALA A 99 1.70 0.33 -16.35
N GLY A 100 1.09 0.85 -17.42
CA GLY A 100 -0.28 0.57 -17.80
C GLY A 100 -0.36 -0.68 -18.69
N TYR A 101 -0.87 -0.50 -19.91
CA TYR A 101 -1.00 -1.55 -20.92
C TYR A 101 0.08 -1.50 -22.02
N GLU A 102 1.06 -0.60 -21.93
CA GLU A 102 2.16 -0.57 -22.89
C GLU A 102 3.17 -1.70 -22.67
N LYS A 103 4.10 -1.85 -23.62
CA LYS A 103 5.24 -2.76 -23.45
C LYS A 103 6.18 -2.23 -22.37
N PHE A 104 6.71 -3.13 -21.54
CA PHE A 104 7.77 -2.80 -20.58
C PHE A 104 8.99 -2.24 -21.31
N ARG A 105 9.52 -1.11 -20.84
CA ARG A 105 10.72 -0.44 -21.36
C ARG A 105 11.75 -0.38 -20.24
N GLN A 106 12.76 -1.23 -20.33
CA GLN A 106 13.88 -1.25 -19.38
C GLN A 106 14.74 0.01 -19.58
N LEU A 107 14.76 0.87 -18.57
CA LEU A 107 15.56 2.10 -18.54
C LEU A 107 16.81 1.92 -17.65
N PRO A 108 17.88 2.71 -17.87
CA PRO A 108 19.16 2.56 -17.15
C PRO A 108 19.11 2.91 -15.65
N HIS A 109 18.00 3.46 -15.15
CA HIS A 109 17.82 3.83 -13.73
C HIS A 109 17.45 2.64 -12.82
N GLY A 110 17.50 1.41 -13.35
CA GLY A 110 16.95 0.16 -12.78
C GLY A 110 17.87 -0.63 -11.86
#